data_AF-A0A1G1GHB3-F1
#
_entry.id   AF-A0A1G1GHB3-F1
#
_cell.length_a   1.000
_cell.length_b   1.000
_cell.length_c   1.000
_cell.angle_alpha   90.00
_cell.angle_beta   90.00
_cell.angle_gamma   90.00
#
_symmetry.space_group_name_H-M   'P 1'
#
loop_
_entity.id
_entity.type
_entity.pdbx_description
1 polymer ?
#
loop_
_entity_poly.entity_id
_entity_poly.type
_entity_poly.pdbx_seq_one_letter_code
_entity_poly.pdbx_strand_id
1 'polypeptide(L)'
;MQKIIFLLVTLSISIIFIFSSAFSEDSKNFQFKKQPEIQHVKPKKPVKIKLKRTAEGKYTWDLTGDNADEIVRVDKRLRKLLNIE
;
A
#
# COMPACT_ATOMS: atom_id res chain seq x y z
N MET A 1 -32.00 4.79 -65.68
CA MET A 1 -32.19 4.93 -64.21
C MET A 1 -32.06 3.60 -63.46
N GLN A 2 -32.80 2.55 -63.84
CA GLN A 2 -32.80 1.25 -63.12
C GLN A 2 -31.42 0.56 -63.04
N LYS A 3 -30.62 0.56 -64.12
CA LYS A 3 -29.27 -0.05 -64.13
C LYS A 3 -28.28 0.64 -63.18
N ILE A 4 -28.41 1.96 -63.01
CA ILE A 4 -27.57 2.76 -62.09
C ILE A 4 -27.97 2.48 -60.64
N ILE A 5 -29.27 2.32 -60.37
CA ILE A 5 -29.78 1.95 -59.05
C ILE A 5 -29.30 0.54 -58.66
N PHE A 6 -29.33 -0.43 -59.58
CA PHE A 6 -28.79 -1.77 -59.34
C PHE A 6 -27.27 -1.76 -59.05
N LEU A 7 -26.52 -0.91 -59.75
CA LEU A 7 -25.09 -0.72 -59.50
C LEU A 7 -24.81 -0.10 -58.12
N LEU A 8 -25.62 0.86 -57.67
CA LEU A 8 -25.50 1.47 -56.35
C LEU A 8 -25.83 0.49 -55.22
N VAL A 9 -26.84 -0.36 -55.40
CA VAL A 9 -27.24 -1.38 -54.41
C VAL A 9 -26.18 -2.47 -54.26
N THR A 10 -25.61 -2.94 -55.36
CA THR A 10 -24.54 -3.96 -55.32
C THR A 10 -23.25 -3.43 -54.69
N LEU A 11 -22.90 -2.17 -54.95
CA LEU A 11 -21.73 -1.53 -54.34
C LEU A 11 -21.89 -1.34 -52.83
N SER A 12 -23.08 -0.94 -52.38
CA SER A 12 -23.37 -0.74 -50.95
C SER A 12 -23.38 -2.05 -50.16
N ILE A 13 -23.85 -3.15 -50.75
CA ILE A 13 -23.79 -4.48 -50.13
C ILE A 13 -22.33 -4.95 -49.96
N SER A 14 -21.49 -4.73 -50.98
CA SER A 14 -20.06 -5.11 -50.92
C SER A 14 -19.31 -4.35 -49.81
N ILE A 15 -19.63 -3.07 -49.62
CA ILE A 15 -19.06 -2.23 -48.56
C ILE A 15 -19.39 -2.80 -47.16
N ILE A 16 -20.62 -3.27 -46.93
CA ILE A 16 -21.04 -3.82 -45.62
C ILE A 16 -20.25 -5.08 -45.26
N PHE A 17 -19.93 -5.93 -46.24
CA PHE A 17 -19.14 -7.16 -46.00
C PHE A 17 -17.68 -6.87 -45.64
N ILE A 18 -17.07 -5.79 -46.15
CA ILE A 18 -15.69 -5.41 -45.84
C ILE A 18 -15.59 -4.84 -44.42
N PHE A 19 -16.54 -3.99 -44.01
CA PHE A 19 -16.55 -3.37 -42.68
C PHE A 19 -16.92 -4.32 -41.53
N SER A 20 -17.55 -5.46 -41.81
CA SER A 20 -17.94 -6.44 -40.78
C SER A 20 -16.75 -7.20 -40.17
N SER A 21 -15.56 -7.12 -40.76
CA SER A 21 -14.35 -7.81 -40.25
C SER A 21 -13.55 -7.03 -39.20
N ALA A 22 -13.94 -5.78 -38.88
CA ALA A 22 -13.17 -4.88 -38.01
C ALA A 22 -13.49 -5.02 -36.50
N PHE A 23 -14.49 -5.81 -36.11
CA PHE A 23 -14.84 -6.05 -34.71
C PHE A 23 -14.60 -7.52 -34.34
N SER A 24 -13.32 -7.90 -34.27
CA SER A 24 -12.96 -9.00 -33.37
C SER A 24 -12.92 -8.40 -31.96
N GLU A 25 -13.90 -8.76 -31.14
CA GLU A 25 -13.93 -8.44 -29.72
C GLU A 25 -12.73 -9.11 -29.06
N ASP A 26 -11.67 -8.31 -28.91
CA ASP A 26 -10.46 -8.69 -28.22
C ASP A 26 -10.87 -8.88 -26.75
N SER A 27 -11.23 -10.11 -26.39
CA SER A 27 -11.56 -10.55 -25.03
C SER A 27 -10.30 -10.51 -24.17
N LYS A 28 -9.78 -9.30 -23.99
CA LYS A 28 -8.74 -8.97 -23.03
C LYS A 28 -9.37 -9.20 -21.68
N ASN A 29 -9.21 -10.44 -21.22
CA ASN A 29 -9.38 -10.87 -19.85
C ASN A 29 -8.75 -9.80 -18.96
N PHE A 30 -9.58 -8.93 -18.41
CA PHE A 30 -9.20 -7.95 -17.40
C PHE A 30 -8.79 -8.78 -16.18
N GLN A 31 -7.51 -9.17 -16.14
CA GLN A 31 -6.93 -9.80 -14.97
C GLN A 31 -6.81 -8.73 -13.90
N PHE A 32 -7.87 -8.62 -13.10
CA PHE A 32 -7.88 -7.85 -11.87
C PHE A 32 -6.85 -8.48 -10.93
N LYS A 33 -5.61 -7.98 -10.97
CA LYS A 33 -4.58 -8.33 -9.99
C LYS A 33 -5.09 -7.81 -8.64
N LYS A 34 -5.65 -8.71 -7.83
CA LYS A 34 -5.99 -8.43 -6.44
C LYS A 34 -4.75 -7.83 -5.77
N GLN A 35 -4.82 -6.54 -5.45
CA GLN A 35 -3.83 -5.85 -4.65
C GLN A 35 -3.67 -6.66 -3.34
N PRO A 36 -2.46 -7.08 -2.95
CA PRO A 36 -2.27 -7.74 -1.66
C PRO A 36 -2.83 -6.82 -0.58
N GLU A 37 -3.77 -7.35 0.21
CA GLU A 37 -4.40 -6.61 1.31
C GLU A 37 -3.29 -5.98 2.16
N ILE A 38 -3.35 -4.66 2.32
CA ILE A 38 -2.38 -3.92 3.13
C ILE A 38 -2.45 -4.48 4.55
N GLN A 39 -1.51 -5.35 4.90
CA GLN A 39 -1.43 -5.93 6.23
C GLN A 39 -1.06 -4.81 7.20
N HIS A 40 -2.04 -4.34 7.97
CA HIS A 40 -1.80 -3.40 9.06
C HIS A 40 -0.95 -4.07 10.15
N VAL A 41 0.36 -3.84 10.09
CA VAL A 41 1.26 -4.23 11.17
C VAL A 41 0.98 -3.33 12.38
N LYS A 42 0.57 -3.92 13.51
CA LYS A 42 0.32 -3.14 14.72
C LYS A 42 1.63 -2.48 15.18
N PRO A 43 1.63 -1.17 15.47
CA PRO A 43 2.84 -0.49 15.94
C PRO A 43 3.26 -1.07 17.29
N LYS A 44 4.56 -1.33 17.45
CA LYS A 44 5.13 -1.75 18.73
C LYS A 44 4.94 -0.65 19.77
N LYS A 45 4.48 -1.02 20.97
CA LYS A 45 4.36 -0.08 22.08
C LYS A 45 5.76 0.35 22.55
N PRO A 46 6.03 1.66 22.71
CA PRO A 46 7.34 2.12 23.11
C PRO A 46 7.61 1.87 24.59
N VAL A 47 8.89 1.77 24.95
CA VAL A 47 9.34 1.79 26.36
C VAL A 47 9.12 3.19 26.93
N LYS A 48 8.46 3.26 28.09
CA LYS A 48 8.18 4.50 28.82
C LYS A 48 9.27 4.75 29.87
N ILE A 49 9.73 5.99 29.96
CA ILE A 49 10.67 6.46 30.98
C ILE A 49 9.90 7.35 31.95
N LYS A 50 9.84 6.97 33.23
CA LYS A 50 9.21 7.76 34.30
C LYS A 50 10.27 8.40 35.16
N LEU A 51 10.47 9.71 35.01
CA LEU A 51 11.36 10.47 35.88
C LEU A 51 10.66 10.76 37.21
N LYS A 52 11.38 10.52 38.32
CA LYS A 52 10.93 10.79 39.69
C LYS A 52 11.96 11.67 40.39
N ARG A 53 11.48 12.57 41.24
CA ARG A 53 12.31 13.36 42.14
C ARG A 53 12.12 12.83 43.55
N THR A 54 13.22 12.52 44.22
CA THR A 54 13.26 12.08 45.61
C THR A 54 13.12 13.26 46.57
N ALA A 55 12.73 13.00 47.82
CA ALA A 55 12.64 14.03 48.86
C ALA A 55 13.99 14.72 49.14
N GLU A 56 15.10 14.00 48.91
CA GLU A 56 16.48 14.51 48.99
C GLU A 56 16.86 15.43 47.81
N GLY A 57 15.95 15.66 46.86
CA GLY A 57 16.18 16.49 45.68
C GLY A 57 16.90 15.80 44.53
N LYS A 58 17.28 14.51 44.66
CA LYS A 58 17.89 13.71 43.60
C LYS A 58 16.85 13.23 42.59
N TYR A 59 17.27 13.01 41.36
CA TYR A 59 16.43 12.44 40.30
C TYR A 59 16.70 10.95 40.13
N THR A 60 15.65 10.17 39.93
CA THR A 60 15.69 8.74 39.58
C THR A 60 14.73 8.48 38.43
N TRP A 61 14.89 7.37 37.70
CA TRP A 61 13.98 6.99 36.64
C TRP A 61 13.61 5.52 36.70
N ASP A 62 12.37 5.22 36.32
CA ASP A 62 11.88 3.86 36.12
C ASP A 62 11.57 3.63 34.63
N LEU A 63 11.92 2.45 34.12
CA LEU A 63 11.61 2.03 32.75
C LEU A 63 10.48 1.01 32.75
N THR A 64 9.51 1.17 31.86
CA THR A 64 8.38 0.23 31.70
C THR A 64 8.14 -0.06 30.24
N GLY A 65 8.00 -1.33 29.87
CA GLY A 65 7.74 -1.75 28.49
C GLY A 65 7.30 -3.20 28.43
N ASP A 66 6.84 -3.63 27.25
CA ASP A 66 6.32 -4.98 27.03
C ASP A 66 7.45 -6.02 26.81
N ASN A 67 8.63 -5.58 26.34
CA ASN A 67 9.77 -6.45 26.04
C ASN A 67 10.98 -6.08 26.92
N ALA A 68 11.48 -7.06 27.69
CA ALA A 68 12.64 -6.90 28.57
C ALA A 68 13.93 -6.52 27.82
N ASP A 69 14.19 -7.09 26.65
CA ASP A 69 15.40 -6.79 25.85
C ASP A 69 15.41 -5.33 25.39
N GLU A 70 14.24 -4.81 25.01
CA GLU A 70 14.11 -3.41 24.63
C GLU A 70 14.31 -2.48 25.83
N ILE A 71 13.83 -2.86 27.02
CA ILE A 71 14.05 -2.11 28.26
C ILE A 71 15.54 -2.02 28.58
N VAL A 72 16.27 -3.14 28.54
CA VAL A 72 17.72 -3.17 28.83
C VAL A 72 18.49 -2.31 27.82
N ARG A 73 18.14 -2.40 26.53
CA ARG A 73 18.76 -1.57 25.49
C ARG A 73 18.53 -0.08 25.71
N VAL A 74 17.31 0.30 26.09
CA VAL A 74 16.96 1.70 26.40
C VAL A 74 17.69 2.18 27.65
N ASP A 75 17.81 1.34 28.70
CA ASP A 75 18.56 1.69 29.92
C ASP A 75 20.03 1.98 29.63
N LYS A 76 20.69 1.10 28.87
CA LYS A 76 22.09 1.31 28.45
C LYS A 76 22.25 2.63 27.70
N ARG A 77 21.34 2.92 26.77
CA ARG A 77 21.35 4.18 26.01
C ARG A 77 21.14 5.38 26.93
N LEU A 78 20.23 5.28 27.89
CA LEU A 78 19.92 6.35 28.82
C LEU A 78 21.11 6.67 29.73
N ARG A 79 21.76 5.65 30.29
CA ARG A 79 22.98 5.82 31.12
C ARG A 79 24.10 6.49 30.34
N LYS A 80 24.30 6.10 29.09
CA LYS A 80 25.28 6.72 28.19
C LYS A 80 25.00 8.19 27.93
N LEU A 81 23.73 8.56 27.71
CA LEU A 81 23.34 9.97 27.50
C LEU A 81 23.55 10.83 28.75
N LEU A 82 23.41 10.23 29.93
CA LEU A 82 23.60 10.91 31.20
C LEU A 82 25.06 10.91 31.66
N ASN A 83 25.97 10.26 30.93
CA ASN A 83 27.38 10.07 31.29
C ASN A 83 27.56 9.44 32.69
N ILE A 84 26.72 8.45 33.03
CA ILE A 84 26.77 7.70 34.30
C ILE A 84 27.38 6.30 34.05
N GLU A 85 28.16 6.16 32.99
CA GLU A 85 28.84 4.91 32.59
C GLU A 85 30.19 4.77 33.31
#